data_AF-A0A1L4D1V5-F1
#
_entry.id   AF-A0A1L4D1V5-F1
#
_cell.length_a   1.000
_cell.length_b   1.000
_cell.length_c   1.000
_cell.angle_alpha   90.00
_cell.angle_beta   90.00
_cell.angle_gamma   90.00
#
_symmetry.space_group_name_H-M   'P 1'
#
loop_
_entity.id
_entity.type
_entity.pdbx_description
1 polymer ?
#
loop_
_entity_poly.entity_id
_entity_poly.type
_entity_poly.pdbx_seq_one_letter_code
_entity_poly.pdbx_strand_id
1 'polypeptide(L)'
;MADQQTPEVIVNMVSLHLRELIHDVNNALFVAKGFLEELNEDTQGKRYMDPSFDHENFSDMVATINRNVEKIDQNLIKLRKFAKEDIFDKTGVPRPT
;
A
#
# COMPACT_ATOMS: atom_id res chain seq x y z
N MET A 1 -32.88 8.36 -9.90
CA MET A 1 -32.41 9.70 -9.49
C MET A 1 -30.91 9.58 -9.35
N ALA A 2 -30.15 10.31 -10.17
CA ALA A 2 -28.69 10.26 -10.10
C ALA A 2 -28.26 11.05 -8.86
N ASP A 3 -27.71 10.38 -7.86
CA ASP A 3 -27.12 11.04 -6.69
C ASP A 3 -26.03 12.00 -7.18
N GLN A 4 -26.29 13.30 -7.09
CA GLN A 4 -25.31 14.33 -7.39
C GLN A 4 -24.21 14.27 -6.33
N GLN A 5 -23.07 13.65 -6.67
CA GLN A 5 -21.87 13.75 -5.87
C GLN A 5 -21.39 15.21 -5.87
N THR A 6 -21.39 15.85 -4.69
CA THR A 6 -20.88 17.22 -4.55
C THR A 6 -19.34 17.22 -4.55
N PRO A 7 -18.68 18.34 -4.90
CA PRO A 7 -17.22 18.47 -4.82
C PRO A 7 -16.67 18.04 -3.45
N GLU A 8 -17.36 18.41 -2.37
CA GLU A 8 -16.97 18.08 -1.00
C GLU A 8 -17.01 16.58 -0.72
N VAL A 9 -18.02 15.87 -1.25
CA VAL A 9 -18.10 14.41 -1.13
C VAL A 9 -16.94 13.74 -1.86
N ILE A 10 -16.55 14.26 -3.03
CA ILE A 10 -15.41 13.75 -3.81
C ILE A 10 -14.09 13.97 -3.05
N VAL A 11 -13.85 15.19 -2.55
CA VAL A 11 -12.65 15.53 -1.78
C VAL A 11 -12.55 14.68 -0.50
N ASN A 12 -13.66 14.49 0.21
CA ASN A 12 -13.71 13.64 1.39
C ASN A 12 -13.41 12.16 1.05
N MET A 13 -13.96 11.66 -0.05
CA MET A 13 -13.71 10.29 -0.51
C MET A 13 -12.24 10.10 -0.89
N VAL A 14 -11.65 11.00 -1.68
CA VAL A 14 -10.22 10.97 -2.05
C VAL A 14 -9.34 11.04 -0.80
N SER A 15 -9.68 11.91 0.16
CA SER A 15 -8.95 12.04 1.43
C SER A 15 -8.97 10.74 2.25
N LEU A 16 -10.11 10.03 2.28
CA LEU A 16 -10.21 8.73 2.94
C LEU A 16 -9.29 7.68 2.29
N HIS A 17 -9.35 7.55 0.96
CA HIS A 17 -8.53 6.60 0.22
C HIS A 17 -7.02 6.90 0.34
N LEU A 18 -6.64 8.18 0.37
CA LEU A 18 -5.26 8.58 0.63
C LEU A 18 -4.80 8.16 2.03
N ARG A 19 -5.65 8.30 3.05
CA ARG A 19 -5.31 7.84 4.42
C ARG A 19 -5.13 6.33 4.48
N GLU A 20 -5.99 5.57 3.81
CA GLU A 20 -5.87 4.11 3.72
C GLU A 20 -4.57 3.70 3.01
N LEU A 21 -4.23 4.35 1.90
CA LEU A 21 -2.98 4.11 1.18
C LEU A 21 -1.75 4.41 2.05
N ILE A 22 -1.74 5.53 2.76
CA ILE A 22 -0.65 5.89 3.69
C ILE A 22 -0.52 4.84 4.78
N HIS A 23 -1.64 4.37 5.33
CA HIS A 23 -1.64 3.32 6.34
C HIS A 23 -1.05 2.00 5.80
N ASP A 24 -1.45 1.59 4.60
CA ASP A 24 -0.93 0.37 3.96
C ASP A 24 0.58 0.45 3.69
N VAL A 25 1.07 1.60 3.21
CA VAL A 25 2.50 1.84 3.00
C VAL A 25 3.26 1.79 4.32
N ASN A 26 2.76 2.45 5.38
CA ASN A 26 3.40 2.42 6.69
C ASN A 26 3.48 1.00 7.27
N ASN A 27 2.41 0.22 7.13
CA ASN A 27 2.39 -1.17 7.58
C ASN A 27 3.40 -2.02 6.80
N ALA A 28 3.48 -1.85 5.47
CA ALA A 28 4.44 -2.56 4.64
C ALA A 28 5.89 -2.24 5.04
N LEU A 29 6.19 -0.95 5.30
CA LEU A 29 7.51 -0.51 5.75
C LEU A 29 7.86 -1.06 7.14
N PHE A 30 6.90 -1.10 8.06
CA PHE A 30 7.09 -1.65 9.39
C PHE A 30 7.45 -3.14 9.33
N VAL A 31 6.71 -3.92 8.53
CA VAL A 31 7.00 -5.36 8.32
C VAL A 31 8.36 -5.57 7.67
N ALA A 32 8.68 -4.81 6.61
CA ALA A 32 9.98 -4.91 5.94
C ALA A 32 11.16 -4.57 6.87
N LYS A 33 10.99 -3.58 7.75
CA LYS A 33 11.98 -3.24 8.77
C LYS A 33 12.22 -4.40 9.73
N GLY A 34 11.16 -5.05 10.22
CA GLY A 34 11.28 -6.22 11.10
C GLY A 34 12.05 -7.36 10.45
N PHE A 35 11.82 -7.64 9.16
CA PHE A 35 12.57 -8.66 8.44
C PHE A 35 14.06 -8.29 8.29
N LEU A 36 14.39 -7.01 8.04
CA LEU A 36 15.78 -6.57 8.00
C LEU A 36 16.49 -6.71 9.35
N GLU A 37 15.77 -6.47 10.45
CA GLU A 37 16.31 -6.65 11.80
C GLU A 37 16.61 -8.13 12.08
N GLU A 38 15.70 -9.05 11.72
CA GLU A 38 15.91 -10.50 11.83
C GLU A 38 17.11 -10.98 11.00
N LEU A 39 17.21 -10.55 9.74
CA LEU A 39 18.35 -10.87 8.87
C LEU A 39 19.68 -10.36 9.42
N ASN A 40 19.67 -9.17 10.04
CA ASN A 40 20.86 -8.61 10.66
C ASN A 40 21.27 -9.41 11.90
N GLU A 41 20.32 -9.86 12.74
CA GLU A 41 20.60 -10.73 13.88
C GLU A 41 21.21 -12.06 13.45
N ASP A 42 20.68 -12.69 12.41
CA ASP A 42 21.20 -13.95 11.87
C ASP A 42 22.61 -13.79 11.26
N THR A 43 22.87 -12.65 10.63
CA THR A 43 24.20 -12.29 10.11
C THR A 43 25.20 -12.10 11.24
N GLN A 44 24.83 -11.37 12.30
CA GLN A 44 25.69 -11.15 13.47
C GLN A 44 25.97 -12.46 14.22
N GLY A 45 24.95 -13.33 14.32
CA GLY A 45 25.06 -14.67 14.89
C GLY A 45 25.81 -15.69 14.00
N LYS A 46 26.20 -15.30 12.78
CA LYS A 46 26.79 -16.20 11.75
C LYS A 46 25.96 -17.45 11.49
N ARG A 47 24.63 -17.37 11.64
CA ARG A 47 23.73 -18.52 11.46
C ARG A 47 23.78 -19.09 10.04
N TYR A 48 24.08 -18.25 9.06
CA TYR A 48 24.37 -18.65 7.67
C TYR A 48 25.53 -19.64 7.50
N MET A 49 26.36 -19.86 8.53
CA MET A 49 27.42 -20.88 8.52
C MET A 49 26.92 -22.27 8.93
N ASP A 50 25.72 -22.37 9.51
CA ASP A 50 25.10 -23.65 9.87
C ASP A 50 24.58 -24.33 8.60
N PRO A 51 25.03 -25.55 8.26
CA PRO A 51 24.54 -26.30 7.10
C PRO A 51 23.04 -26.64 7.14
N SER A 52 22.43 -26.56 8.32
CA SER A 52 20.99 -26.71 8.55
C SER A 52 20.25 -25.38 8.67
N PHE A 53 20.93 -24.26 8.42
CA PHE A 53 20.30 -22.94 8.34
C PHE A 53 19.37 -22.88 7.13
N ASP A 54 18.12 -23.23 7.37
CA ASP A 54 17.03 -22.89 6.51
C ASP A 54 16.34 -21.67 7.12
N HIS A 55 16.40 -20.53 6.43
CA HIS A 55 15.38 -19.53 6.68
C HIS A 55 14.09 -20.07 6.04
N GLU A 56 13.44 -21.05 6.69
CA GLU A 56 12.10 -21.52 6.31
C GLU A 56 11.15 -20.31 6.14
N ASN A 57 11.40 -19.24 6.91
CA ASN A 57 10.67 -17.99 6.86
C ASN A 57 11.06 -17.04 5.70
N PHE A 58 12.19 -17.17 5.01
CA PHE A 58 12.58 -16.19 3.98
C PHE A 58 11.61 -16.18 2.81
N SER A 59 11.15 -17.35 2.38
CA SER A 59 10.10 -17.47 1.37
C SER A 59 8.80 -16.77 1.83
N ASP A 60 8.42 -16.95 3.10
CA ASP A 60 7.23 -16.34 3.68
C ASP A 60 7.36 -14.82 3.86
N MET A 61 8.57 -14.33 4.19
CA MET A 61 8.88 -12.90 4.23
C MET A 61 8.70 -12.27 2.86
N VAL A 62 9.31 -12.87 1.81
CA VAL A 62 9.17 -12.41 0.43
C VAL A 62 7.71 -12.43 -0.02
N ALA A 63 6.98 -13.52 0.26
CA ALA A 63 5.56 -13.63 -0.04
C ALA A 63 4.71 -12.57 0.69
N THR A 64 5.08 -12.20 1.91
CA THR A 64 4.42 -11.13 2.68
C THR A 64 4.67 -9.75 2.08
N ILE A 65 5.92 -9.45 1.66
CA ILE A 65 6.24 -8.21 0.98
C ILE A 65 5.49 -8.10 -0.35
N ASN A 66 5.46 -9.17 -1.15
CA ASN A 66 4.72 -9.19 -2.41
C ASN A 66 3.23 -8.90 -2.21
N ARG A 67 2.57 -9.54 -1.23
CA ARG A 67 1.16 -9.27 -0.89
C ARG A 67 0.93 -7.82 -0.48
N ASN A 68 1.84 -7.22 0.28
CA ASN A 68 1.75 -5.81 0.67
C ASN A 68 1.89 -4.88 -0.55
N VAL A 69 2.84 -5.15 -1.45
CA VAL A 69 3.04 -4.39 -2.69
C VAL A 69 1.81 -4.49 -3.59
N GLU A 70 1.26 -5.69 -3.78
CA GLU A 70 0.04 -5.90 -4.56
C GLU A 70 -1.16 -5.12 -3.98
N LYS A 71 -1.33 -5.13 -2.65
CA LYS A 71 -2.38 -4.37 -1.98
C LYS A 71 -2.24 -2.86 -2.24
N ILE A 72 -1.02 -2.33 -2.11
CA ILE A 72 -0.70 -0.92 -2.38
C ILE A 72 -1.00 -0.58 -3.84
N ASP A 73 -0.59 -1.42 -4.80
CA ASP A 73 -0.84 -1.18 -6.22
C ASP A 73 -2.34 -1.19 -6.55
N GLN A 74 -3.11 -2.14 -6.02
CA GLN A 74 -4.56 -2.17 -6.18
C GLN A 74 -5.24 -0.92 -5.63
N ASN A 75 -4.80 -0.42 -4.47
CA ASN A 75 -5.35 0.80 -3.87
C ASN A 75 -4.93 2.05 -4.66
N LEU A 76 -3.72 2.10 -5.20
CA LEU A 76 -3.27 3.14 -6.13
C LEU A 76 -4.08 3.15 -7.43
N ILE A 77 -4.43 1.99 -7.98
CA ILE A 77 -5.28 1.88 -9.18
C ILE A 77 -6.66 2.49 -8.90
N LYS A 78 -7.26 2.20 -7.74
CA LYS A 78 -8.55 2.82 -7.33
C LYS A 78 -8.42 4.33 -7.24
N LEU A 79 -7.38 4.84 -6.57
CA LEU A 79 -7.12 6.28 -6.46
C LEU A 79 -6.93 6.93 -7.83
N ARG A 80 -6.20 6.28 -8.75
CA ARG A 80 -6.01 6.76 -10.12
C ARG A 80 -7.30 6.83 -10.91
N LYS A 81 -8.24 5.90 -10.71
CA LYS A 81 -9.57 5.99 -11.32
C LYS A 81 -10.29 7.24 -10.83
N PHE A 82 -10.30 7.51 -9.52
CA PHE A 82 -10.87 8.75 -8.99
C PHE A 82 -10.18 10.03 -9.51
N ALA A 83 -8.87 9.98 -9.74
CA ALA A 83 -8.11 11.12 -10.27
C ALA A 83 -8.23 11.29 -11.80
N LYS A 84 -8.49 10.22 -12.55
CA LYS A 84 -8.57 10.22 -14.03
C LYS A 84 -10.00 10.24 -14.58
N GLU A 85 -10.99 9.79 -13.82
CA GLU A 85 -12.37 9.78 -14.27
C GLU A 85 -12.98 11.17 -14.09
N ASP A 86 -13.52 11.71 -15.19
CA ASP A 86 -14.92 12.11 -15.43
C ASP A 86 -15.86 12.45 -14.26
N ILE A 87 -15.52 12.24 -13.00
CA ILE A 87 -16.34 12.62 -11.84
C ILE A 87 -16.56 14.13 -11.83
N PHE A 88 -15.55 14.95 -12.09
CA PHE A 88 -15.73 16.40 -12.23
C PHE A 88 -16.62 16.74 -13.45
N ASP A 89 -16.38 16.08 -14.58
CA ASP A 89 -17.10 16.32 -15.83
C ASP A 89 -18.56 15.79 -15.78
N LYS A 90 -18.86 14.75 -14.97
CA LYS A 90 -20.20 14.16 -14.76
C LYS A 90 -21.00 14.79 -13.61
N THR A 91 -20.33 15.37 -12.62
CA THR A 91 -20.98 16.06 -11.49
C THR A 91 -21.23 17.54 -11.74
N GLY A 92 -20.74 18.07 -12.87
CA GLY A 92 -20.87 19.48 -13.23
C GLY A 92 -19.95 20.39 -12.42
N VAL A 93 -18.95 19.84 -11.75
CA VAL A 93 -18.01 20.61 -10.93
C VAL A 93 -16.85 21.09 -11.80
N PRO A 94 -16.64 22.41 -11.96
CA PRO A 94 -15.57 22.93 -12.79
C PRO A 94 -14.21 22.51 -12.23
N ARG A 95 -13.30 22.07 -13.12
CA ARG A 95 -11.93 21.74 -12.75
C ARG A 95 -11.27 22.96 -12.09
N PRO A 96 -10.56 22.79 -10.96
CA PRO A 96 -9.82 23.90 -10.36
C PRO A 96 -8.75 24.38 -11.36
N THR A 97 -8.76 25.68 -11.64
CA THR A 97 -7.77 26.40 -12.48
C THR A 97 -6.44 26.54 -11.77
#